data_AF-A0A2V7CJN6-F1
#
_entry.id   AF-A0A2V7CJN6-F1
#
_cell.length_a   1.000
_cell.length_b   1.000
_cell.length_c   1.000
_cell.angle_alpha   90.00
_cell.angle_beta   90.00
_cell.angle_gamma   90.00
#
_symmetry.space_group_name_H-M   'P 1'
#
loop_
_entity.id
_entity.type
_entity.pdbx_description
1 polymer ?
#
loop_
_entity_poly.entity_id
_entity_poly.type
_entity_poly.pdbx_seq_one_letter_code
_entity_poly.pdbx_strand_id
1 'polypeptide(L)'
;MRYNWCATLDKPVNHETGRYDTPGQTPVKVYRTGDAPPGALDGEAVAVLGYGNLGRSAALNLRDSGVKVRVGNRDDEYADRARADGFEVVPLATAAGDDIVFVLLPDEVIPEVFSRDVAPELRPGTAVAFGSGYSLAFGLVRPPETVDVLLVAPRMAGGATRTRYLAGQGFWACIGVEADRSGRAHRRMLGLADALGALRPAALEMTAATESALDLFVEQTIGPLLGTALIIAFEVGREGGIPAEALVMEMYMSGEMETVFEGFRTSGFLRASGDHGPTAIFGGLTRAIEIDREDIAARFRRVLEDIRSGAFAERFQAEARNGYSMLSMAQSILRGGSHITDAEARLRRAADLPDPPADRV
;
A
#
# COMPACT_ATOMS: atom_id res chain seq x y z
N MET A 1 7.54 27.94 -25.06
CA MET A 1 7.65 28.47 -23.68
C MET A 1 8.61 27.56 -22.93
N ARG A 2 9.79 28.07 -22.56
CA ARG A 2 10.81 27.30 -21.82
C ARG A 2 10.36 27.19 -20.36
N TYR A 3 10.04 25.98 -19.90
CA TYR A 3 9.88 25.74 -18.48
C TYR A 3 11.24 25.99 -17.82
N ASN A 4 11.29 27.00 -16.95
CA ASN A 4 12.50 27.31 -16.20
C ASN A 4 12.67 26.19 -15.18
N TRP A 5 13.67 25.32 -15.35
CA TRP A 5 14.04 24.30 -14.36
C TRP A 5 14.16 24.90 -12.95
N CYS A 6 14.45 26.21 -12.86
CA CYS A 6 14.54 26.95 -11.61
C CYS A 6 13.22 27.31 -10.92
N ALA A 7 12.05 27.32 -11.56
CA ALA A 7 10.84 27.86 -10.88
C ALA A 7 10.40 27.01 -9.67
N THR A 8 10.71 25.71 -9.64
CA THR A 8 10.57 24.84 -8.46
C THR A 8 11.81 24.82 -7.55
N LEU A 9 12.95 25.33 -8.03
CA LEU A 9 14.21 25.51 -7.28
C LEU A 9 14.38 26.94 -6.73
N ASP A 10 13.45 27.87 -7.01
CA ASP A 10 13.45 29.25 -6.51
C ASP A 10 13.01 29.34 -5.03
N LYS A 11 12.75 28.20 -4.38
CA LYS A 11 12.74 28.16 -2.92
C LYS A 11 14.20 28.15 -2.45
N PRO A 12 14.64 29.09 -1.59
CA PRO A 12 16.04 29.16 -1.19
C PRO A 12 16.47 27.82 -0.60
N VAL A 13 17.35 27.11 -1.30
CA VAL A 13 18.08 25.99 -0.72
C VAL A 13 18.99 26.61 0.31
N ASN A 14 18.87 26.19 1.56
CA ASN A 14 19.86 26.56 2.56
C ASN A 14 21.15 25.82 2.19
N HIS A 15 22.08 26.54 1.57
CA HIS A 15 23.34 25.98 1.05
C HIS A 15 24.28 25.46 2.16
N GLU A 16 24.05 25.81 3.43
CA GLU A 16 24.79 25.26 4.57
C GLU A 16 24.25 23.88 5.01
N THR A 17 22.96 23.60 4.79
CA THR A 17 22.32 22.34 5.22
C THR A 17 21.87 21.45 4.07
N GLY A 18 21.83 21.95 2.84
CA GLY A 18 21.32 21.26 1.65
C GLY A 18 19.83 20.95 1.70
N ARG A 19 19.05 21.64 2.56
CA ARG A 19 17.62 21.38 2.77
C ARG A 19 16.75 22.42 2.05
N TYR A 20 15.60 21.96 1.54
CA TYR A 20 14.51 22.82 1.10
C TYR A 20 13.63 23.13 2.30
N ASP A 21 13.79 24.32 2.88
CA ASP A 21 12.80 24.82 3.85
C ASP A 21 11.58 25.31 3.07
N THR A 22 10.50 24.54 3.08
CA THR A 22 9.20 25.00 2.57
C THR A 22 8.38 25.58 3.74
N PRO A 23 8.12 26.89 3.76
CA PRO A 23 7.27 27.50 4.79
C PRO A 23 5.90 26.83 4.82
N GLY A 24 5.46 26.38 5.99
CA GLY A 24 4.13 25.78 6.20
C GLY A 24 4.04 24.25 6.09
N GLN A 25 5.14 23.54 5.84
CA GLN A 25 5.15 22.07 5.99
C GLN A 25 5.48 21.69 7.44
N THR A 26 4.47 21.21 8.17
CA THR A 26 4.69 20.59 9.47
C THR A 26 5.45 19.26 9.27
N PRO A 27 6.55 19.01 10.00
CA PRO A 27 7.24 17.74 9.94
C PRO A 27 6.29 16.58 10.28
N VAL A 28 6.29 15.54 9.46
CA VAL A 28 5.52 14.33 9.76
C VAL A 28 6.09 13.68 11.00
N LYS A 29 5.25 13.39 12.00
CA LYS A 29 5.67 12.66 13.20
C LYS A 29 5.95 11.20 12.84
N VAL A 30 7.06 10.67 13.34
CA VAL A 30 7.54 9.33 13.02
C VAL A 30 7.67 8.53 14.31
N TYR A 31 7.16 7.30 14.30
CA TYR A 31 7.24 6.36 15.41
C TYR A 31 8.13 5.17 15.05
N ARG A 32 8.83 4.64 16.05
CA ARG A 32 9.69 3.46 16.01
C ARG A 32 9.38 2.55 17.19
N THR A 33 9.97 1.36 17.22
CA THR A 33 9.71 0.36 18.28
C THR A 33 9.89 0.93 19.69
N GLY A 34 10.84 1.85 19.90
CA GLY A 34 11.05 2.50 21.19
C GLY A 34 9.92 3.43 21.65
N ASP A 35 9.02 3.83 20.76
CA ASP A 35 7.86 4.68 21.10
C ASP A 35 6.66 3.85 21.58
N ALA A 36 6.62 2.55 21.28
CA ALA A 36 5.55 1.66 21.75
C ALA A 36 5.73 1.36 23.25
N PRO A 37 4.72 1.63 24.10
CA PRO A 37 4.80 1.29 25.52
C PRO A 37 5.00 -0.22 25.72
N PRO A 38 5.87 -0.66 26.66
CA PRO A 38 5.96 -2.07 27.01
C PRO A 38 4.60 -2.62 27.44
N GLY A 39 4.25 -3.81 26.92
CA GLY A 39 2.96 -4.43 27.20
C GLY A 39 1.77 -3.61 26.66
N ALA A 40 1.95 -2.87 25.56
CA ALA A 40 0.89 -2.01 25.00
C ALA A 40 -0.44 -2.74 24.78
N LEU A 41 -0.39 -4.04 24.45
CA LEU A 41 -1.53 -4.92 24.18
C LEU A 41 -1.77 -5.99 25.27
N ASP A 42 -1.14 -5.87 26.44
CA ASP A 42 -1.26 -6.88 27.50
C ASP A 42 -2.72 -7.05 27.95
N GLY A 43 -3.21 -8.28 27.87
CA GLY A 43 -4.58 -8.63 28.22
C GLY A 43 -5.64 -8.29 27.17
N GLU A 44 -5.26 -7.67 26.05
CA GLU A 44 -6.18 -7.36 24.94
C GLU A 44 -6.23 -8.51 23.94
N ALA A 45 -7.43 -8.87 23.48
CA ALA A 45 -7.62 -9.75 22.33
C ALA A 45 -7.79 -8.92 21.04
N VAL A 46 -7.16 -9.39 19.96
CA VAL A 46 -7.28 -8.78 18.63
C VAL A 46 -8.04 -9.70 17.68
N ALA A 47 -9.18 -9.22 17.18
CA ALA A 47 -9.88 -9.81 16.06
C ALA A 47 -9.35 -9.26 14.74
N VAL A 48 -8.91 -10.12 13.83
CA VAL A 48 -8.57 -9.75 12.46
C VAL A 48 -9.73 -10.10 11.55
N LEU A 49 -10.37 -9.10 10.95
CA LEU A 49 -11.50 -9.30 10.04
C LEU A 49 -11.00 -9.41 8.59
N GLY A 50 -11.20 -10.56 7.97
CA GLY A 50 -10.70 -10.90 6.66
C GLY A 50 -9.35 -11.63 6.72
N TYR A 51 -9.22 -12.71 5.94
CA TYR A 51 -8.00 -13.52 5.89
C TYR A 51 -7.33 -13.57 4.51
N GLY A 52 -7.48 -12.48 3.75
CA GLY A 52 -6.78 -12.24 2.48
C GLY A 52 -5.27 -12.01 2.65
N ASN A 53 -4.63 -11.39 1.66
CA ASN A 53 -3.16 -11.20 1.66
C ASN A 53 -2.65 -10.46 2.92
N LEU A 54 -3.27 -9.30 3.22
CA LEU A 54 -2.87 -8.51 4.36
C LEU A 54 -3.39 -9.10 5.68
N GLY A 55 -4.65 -9.54 5.72
CA GLY A 55 -5.28 -10.19 6.87
C GLY A 55 -4.48 -11.38 7.42
N ARG A 56 -4.10 -12.32 6.54
CA ARG A 56 -3.27 -13.47 6.92
C ARG A 56 -1.94 -13.04 7.55
N SER A 57 -1.26 -12.09 6.92
CA SER A 57 0.06 -11.63 7.35
C SER A 57 -0.02 -10.89 8.69
N ALA A 58 -1.05 -10.07 8.87
CA ALA A 58 -1.33 -9.40 10.14
C ALA A 58 -1.61 -10.40 11.27
N ALA A 59 -2.50 -11.37 11.06
CA ALA A 59 -2.84 -12.38 12.06
C ALA A 59 -1.62 -13.22 12.48
N LEU A 60 -0.82 -13.66 11.51
CA LEU A 60 0.42 -14.42 11.77
C LEU A 60 1.44 -13.60 12.54
N ASN A 61 1.67 -12.35 12.15
CA ASN A 61 2.64 -11.49 12.83
C ASN A 61 2.20 -11.15 14.25
N LEU A 62 0.91 -10.87 14.46
CA LEU A 62 0.36 -10.60 15.79
C LEU A 62 0.50 -11.80 16.72
N ARG A 63 0.17 -13.02 16.23
CA ARG A 63 0.34 -14.26 17.00
C ARG A 63 1.80 -14.49 17.38
N ASP A 64 2.72 -14.32 16.43
CA ASP A 64 4.15 -14.53 16.67
C ASP A 64 4.75 -13.47 17.61
N SER A 65 4.10 -12.30 17.71
CA SER A 65 4.38 -11.26 18.70
C SER A 65 3.70 -11.52 20.06
N GLY A 66 3.05 -12.67 20.27
CA GLY A 66 2.43 -13.06 21.53
C GLY A 66 1.03 -12.50 21.77
N VAL A 67 0.40 -11.86 20.77
CA VAL A 67 -0.95 -11.31 20.88
C VAL A 67 -1.98 -12.44 20.77
N LYS A 68 -3.04 -12.39 21.58
CA LYS A 68 -4.19 -13.29 21.43
C LYS A 68 -4.99 -12.86 20.21
N VAL A 69 -4.96 -13.69 19.16
CA VAL A 69 -5.60 -13.39 17.87
C VAL A 69 -6.72 -14.37 17.56
N ARG A 70 -7.83 -13.83 17.06
CA ARG A 70 -8.93 -14.57 16.44
C ARG A 70 -9.18 -14.02 15.04
N VAL A 71 -9.66 -14.86 14.12
CA VAL A 71 -10.00 -14.45 12.75
C VAL A 71 -11.52 -14.39 12.59
N GLY A 72 -12.02 -13.23 12.16
CA GLY A 72 -13.38 -13.07 11.67
C GLY A 72 -13.42 -13.21 10.16
N ASN A 73 -14.09 -14.23 9.63
CA ASN A 73 -14.20 -14.43 8.19
C ASN A 73 -15.52 -15.14 7.85
N ARG A 74 -16.04 -14.95 6.62
CA ARG A 74 -17.11 -15.80 6.11
C ARG A 74 -16.59 -17.22 5.87
N ASP A 75 -17.48 -18.20 5.77
CA ASP A 75 -17.06 -19.57 5.47
C ASP A 75 -16.71 -19.69 3.97
N ASP A 76 -15.42 -19.58 3.68
CA ASP A 76 -14.82 -19.66 2.35
C ASP A 76 -13.37 -20.21 2.43
N GLU A 77 -12.68 -20.26 1.30
CA GLU A 77 -11.30 -20.75 1.22
C GLU A 77 -10.31 -19.99 2.15
N TYR A 78 -10.59 -18.73 2.46
CA TYR A 78 -9.76 -17.94 3.37
C TYR A 78 -9.99 -18.37 4.83
N ALA A 79 -11.22 -18.76 5.20
CA ALA A 79 -11.50 -19.38 6.49
C ALA A 79 -10.80 -20.73 6.62
N ASP A 80 -10.84 -21.57 5.58
CA ASP A 80 -10.13 -22.85 5.58
C ASP A 80 -8.62 -22.66 5.73
N ARG A 81 -8.06 -21.66 5.04
CA ARG A 81 -6.65 -21.30 5.19
C ARG A 81 -6.32 -20.82 6.60
N ALA A 82 -7.17 -19.99 7.21
CA ALA A 82 -6.99 -19.54 8.58
C ALA A 82 -7.01 -20.69 9.59
N ARG A 83 -7.93 -21.65 9.43
CA ARG A 83 -7.99 -22.88 10.24
C ARG A 83 -6.73 -23.72 10.06
N ALA A 84 -6.26 -23.88 8.83
CA ALA A 84 -5.03 -24.60 8.51
C ALA A 84 -3.78 -23.93 9.11
N ASP A 85 -3.76 -22.59 9.16
CA ASP A 85 -2.72 -21.81 9.82
C ASP A 85 -2.85 -21.82 11.37
N GLY A 86 -3.88 -22.47 11.93
CA GLY A 86 -4.06 -22.71 13.36
C GLY A 86 -4.87 -21.64 14.10
N PHE A 87 -5.66 -20.82 13.40
CA PHE A 87 -6.51 -19.80 14.04
C PHE A 87 -7.91 -20.32 14.34
N GLU A 88 -8.49 -19.83 15.44
CA GLU A 88 -9.93 -19.87 15.64
C GLU A 88 -10.60 -18.94 14.63
N VAL A 89 -11.50 -19.49 13.82
CA VAL A 89 -12.28 -18.72 12.83
C VAL A 89 -13.73 -18.66 13.26
N VAL A 90 -14.26 -17.45 13.38
CA VAL A 90 -15.65 -17.18 13.78
C VAL A 90 -16.33 -16.24 12.78
N PRO A 91 -17.66 -16.11 12.81
CA PRO A 91 -18.37 -15.09 12.04
C PRO A 91 -17.91 -13.67 12.40
N LEU A 92 -17.98 -12.75 11.43
CA LEU A 92 -17.54 -11.35 11.59
C LEU A 92 -18.17 -10.67 12.81
N ALA A 93 -19.48 -10.87 13.02
CA ALA A 93 -20.21 -10.34 14.18
C ALA A 93 -19.62 -10.83 15.52
N THR A 94 -19.29 -12.11 15.61
CA THR A 94 -18.67 -12.67 16.83
C THR A 94 -17.27 -12.12 17.06
N ALA A 95 -16.48 -11.94 15.99
CA ALA A 95 -15.14 -11.38 16.08
C ALA A 95 -15.15 -9.88 16.46
N ALA A 96 -16.16 -9.13 16.02
CA ALA A 96 -16.31 -7.71 16.34
C ALA A 96 -16.48 -7.42 17.83
N GLY A 97 -16.83 -8.43 18.63
CA GLY A 97 -16.92 -8.32 20.08
C GLY A 97 -15.58 -8.33 20.82
N ASP A 98 -14.42 -8.38 20.16
CA ASP A 98 -13.10 -8.36 20.84
C ASP A 98 -12.68 -6.94 21.27
N ASP A 99 -11.56 -6.83 22.00
CA ASP A 99 -11.09 -5.55 22.56
C ASP A 99 -10.54 -4.62 21.47
N ILE A 100 -9.89 -5.22 20.47
CA ILE A 100 -9.40 -4.55 19.26
C ILE A 100 -9.89 -5.32 18.04
N VAL A 101 -10.55 -4.62 17.12
CA VAL A 101 -11.05 -5.17 15.85
C VAL A 101 -10.28 -4.55 14.71
N PHE A 102 -9.43 -5.32 14.04
CA PHE A 102 -8.64 -4.86 12.90
C PHE A 102 -9.31 -5.25 11.58
N VAL A 103 -9.88 -4.27 10.90
CA VAL A 103 -10.63 -4.43 9.65
C VAL A 103 -9.68 -4.47 8.46
N LEU A 104 -9.55 -5.65 7.86
CA LEU A 104 -8.69 -5.95 6.69
C LEU A 104 -9.50 -6.62 5.56
N LEU A 105 -10.75 -6.17 5.41
CA LEU A 105 -11.67 -6.55 4.33
C LEU A 105 -11.44 -5.66 3.09
N PRO A 106 -11.92 -6.04 1.90
CA PRO A 106 -11.90 -5.17 0.72
C PRO A 106 -12.65 -3.85 0.96
N ASP A 107 -12.08 -2.74 0.51
CA ASP A 107 -12.56 -1.37 0.79
C ASP A 107 -14.00 -1.13 0.32
N GLU A 108 -14.44 -1.81 -0.72
CA GLU A 108 -15.80 -1.73 -1.26
C GLU A 108 -16.80 -2.65 -0.56
N VAL A 109 -16.32 -3.62 0.21
CA VAL A 109 -17.15 -4.53 1.02
C VAL A 109 -17.32 -4.00 2.44
N ILE A 110 -16.32 -3.27 2.96
CA ILE A 110 -16.32 -2.70 4.30
C ILE A 110 -17.61 -1.94 4.63
N PRO A 111 -18.15 -1.02 3.80
CA PRO A 111 -19.30 -0.19 4.19
C PRO A 111 -20.54 -1.01 4.59
N GLU A 112 -20.89 -2.01 3.77
CA GLU A 112 -22.05 -2.88 4.03
C GLU A 112 -21.81 -3.78 5.25
N VAL A 113 -20.68 -4.48 5.26
CA VAL A 113 -20.33 -5.43 6.32
C VAL A 113 -20.14 -4.73 7.65
N PHE A 114 -19.49 -3.57 7.66
CA PHE A 114 -19.27 -2.81 8.87
C PHE A 114 -20.60 -2.37 9.49
N SER A 115 -21.53 -1.86 8.69
CA SER A 115 -22.84 -1.44 9.19
C SER A 115 -23.70 -2.61 9.67
N ARG A 116 -23.64 -3.76 8.98
CA ARG A 116 -24.51 -4.91 9.27
C ARG A 116 -23.96 -5.80 10.39
N ASP A 117 -22.69 -6.15 10.31
CA ASP A 117 -22.11 -7.24 11.10
C ASP A 117 -21.12 -6.74 12.16
N VAL A 118 -20.46 -5.59 11.96
CA VAL A 118 -19.40 -5.13 12.87
C VAL A 118 -19.92 -4.12 13.88
N ALA A 119 -20.43 -2.98 13.42
CA ALA A 119 -20.82 -1.85 14.26
C ALA A 119 -21.82 -2.19 15.38
N PRO A 120 -22.84 -3.06 15.15
CA PRO A 120 -23.79 -3.44 16.21
C PRO A 120 -23.17 -4.24 17.36
N GLU A 121 -22.06 -4.93 17.10
CA GLU A 121 -21.41 -5.85 18.06
C GLU A 121 -20.23 -5.19 18.82
N LEU A 122 -19.83 -3.98 18.41
CA LEU A 122 -18.76 -3.24 19.06
C LEU A 122 -19.20 -2.80 20.47
N ARG A 123 -18.37 -3.10 21.46
CA ARG A 123 -18.62 -2.72 22.86
C ARG A 123 -18.06 -1.33 23.16
N PRO A 124 -18.63 -0.58 24.12
CA PRO A 124 -18.01 0.66 24.60
C PRO A 124 -16.56 0.42 25.03
N GLY A 125 -15.63 1.24 24.53
CA GLY A 125 -14.20 1.13 24.79
C GLY A 125 -13.44 0.10 23.95
N THR A 126 -14.09 -0.63 23.03
CA THR A 126 -13.41 -1.36 21.95
C THR A 126 -12.65 -0.38 21.07
N ALA A 127 -11.51 -0.81 20.49
CA ALA A 127 -10.83 -0.07 19.45
C ALA A 127 -11.04 -0.73 18.09
N VAL A 128 -11.39 0.05 17.07
CA VAL A 128 -11.48 -0.43 15.69
C VAL A 128 -10.33 0.15 14.89
N ALA A 129 -9.47 -0.71 14.36
CA ALA A 129 -8.37 -0.33 13.48
C ALA A 129 -8.74 -0.61 12.02
N PHE A 130 -8.35 0.28 11.11
CA PHE A 130 -8.50 0.08 9.67
C PHE A 130 -7.13 -0.02 8.99
N GLY A 131 -7.00 -0.98 8.05
CA GLY A 131 -5.80 -1.20 7.26
C GLY A 131 -5.59 -0.19 6.12
N SER A 132 -6.59 0.64 5.87
CA SER A 132 -6.65 1.68 4.85
C SER A 132 -7.52 2.81 5.40
N GLY A 133 -7.15 4.05 5.11
CA GLY A 133 -7.92 5.23 5.47
C GLY A 133 -9.13 5.45 4.59
N TYR A 134 -9.27 4.72 3.47
CA TYR A 134 -10.31 4.92 2.44
C TYR A 134 -11.73 5.02 3.02
N SER A 135 -12.16 4.01 3.76
CA SER A 135 -13.52 3.94 4.30
C SER A 135 -13.84 5.09 5.26
N LEU A 136 -12.85 5.53 6.04
CA LEU A 136 -12.96 6.64 6.99
C LEU A 136 -12.91 8.00 6.27
N ALA A 137 -11.98 8.17 5.33
CA ALA A 137 -11.75 9.39 4.58
C ALA A 137 -12.99 9.86 3.81
N PHE A 138 -13.74 8.91 3.25
CA PHE A 138 -14.94 9.18 2.45
C PHE A 138 -16.24 8.99 3.21
N GLY A 139 -16.19 8.82 4.54
CA GLY A 139 -17.38 8.71 5.39
C GLY A 139 -18.27 7.52 5.07
N LEU A 140 -17.69 6.44 4.54
CA LEU A 140 -18.41 5.24 4.12
C LEU A 140 -18.78 4.34 5.30
N VAL A 141 -18.08 4.49 6.43
CA VAL A 141 -18.39 3.83 7.69
C VAL A 141 -18.67 4.84 8.79
N ARG A 142 -19.48 4.44 9.78
CA ARG A 142 -19.81 5.24 10.96
C ARG A 142 -19.56 4.41 12.22
N PRO A 143 -18.33 4.39 12.76
CA PRO A 143 -18.05 3.78 14.05
C PRO A 143 -18.90 4.42 15.16
N PRO A 144 -19.39 3.64 16.14
CA PRO A 144 -20.12 4.21 17.29
C PRO A 144 -19.29 5.26 18.04
N GLU A 145 -19.92 6.26 18.63
CA GLU A 145 -19.21 7.31 19.38
C GLU A 145 -18.52 6.80 20.66
N THR A 146 -18.78 5.56 21.04
CA THR A 146 -18.24 4.89 22.24
C THR A 146 -16.95 4.11 21.99
N VAL A 147 -16.43 4.05 20.76
CA VAL A 147 -15.23 3.26 20.41
C VAL A 147 -14.05 4.14 20.00
N ASP A 148 -12.84 3.61 20.20
CA ASP A 148 -11.65 4.22 19.59
C ASP A 148 -11.61 3.88 18.09
N VAL A 149 -11.12 4.80 17.27
CA VAL A 149 -10.94 4.60 15.82
C VAL A 149 -9.47 4.84 15.48
N LEU A 150 -8.83 3.79 14.97
CA LEU A 150 -7.41 3.74 14.69
C LEU A 150 -7.17 3.51 13.20
N LEU A 151 -6.04 4.01 12.72
CA LEU A 151 -5.51 3.75 11.40
C LEU A 151 -4.17 3.03 11.57
N VAL A 152 -4.01 1.88 10.93
CA VAL A 152 -2.74 1.16 10.84
C VAL A 152 -2.63 0.58 9.43
N ALA A 153 -2.06 1.36 8.51
CA ALA A 153 -2.03 1.09 7.08
C ALA A 153 -0.60 0.73 6.58
N PRO A 154 -0.30 -0.57 6.38
CA PRO A 154 0.99 -1.02 5.87
C PRO A 154 1.26 -0.55 4.44
N ARG A 155 2.46 -0.03 4.16
CA ARG A 155 2.91 0.40 2.83
C ARG A 155 3.59 -0.73 2.08
N MET A 156 2.88 -1.86 2.00
CA MET A 156 3.40 -3.09 1.43
C MET A 156 2.31 -4.14 1.23
N ALA A 157 2.43 -4.91 0.14
CA ALA A 157 1.59 -6.07 -0.08
C ALA A 157 1.74 -7.12 1.04
N GLY A 158 0.64 -7.79 1.38
CA GLY A 158 0.59 -8.70 2.54
C GLY A 158 1.67 -9.79 2.54
N GLY A 159 1.87 -10.54 1.45
CA GLY A 159 2.91 -11.58 1.40
C GLY A 159 4.31 -11.04 1.72
N ALA A 160 4.63 -9.83 1.27
CA ALA A 160 5.91 -9.18 1.55
C ALA A 160 6.02 -8.69 3.01
N THR A 161 4.92 -8.25 3.64
CA THR A 161 4.95 -7.87 5.07
C THR A 161 5.32 -9.07 5.95
N ARG A 162 4.77 -10.26 5.66
CA ARG A 162 5.11 -11.49 6.38
C ARG A 162 6.58 -11.87 6.20
N THR A 163 7.08 -11.89 4.97
CA THR A 163 8.49 -12.22 4.67
C THR A 163 9.45 -11.31 5.42
N ARG A 164 9.21 -9.99 5.39
CA ARG A 164 10.06 -9.02 6.09
C ARG A 164 9.93 -9.08 7.60
N TYR A 165 8.74 -9.41 8.13
CA TYR A 165 8.56 -9.63 9.56
C TYR A 165 9.42 -10.80 10.04
N LEU A 166 9.38 -11.93 9.33
CA LEU A 166 10.19 -13.11 9.66
C LEU A 166 11.70 -12.84 9.55
N ALA A 167 12.10 -12.00 8.60
CA ALA A 167 13.49 -11.56 8.45
C ALA A 167 13.94 -10.51 9.50
N GLY A 168 13.08 -10.14 10.45
CA GLY A 168 13.39 -9.11 11.46
C GLY A 168 13.41 -7.68 10.93
N GLN A 169 13.12 -7.47 9.65
CA GLN A 169 13.21 -6.15 8.99
C GLN A 169 11.96 -5.29 9.24
N GLY A 170 10.78 -5.92 9.35
CA GLY A 170 9.51 -5.21 9.40
C GLY A 170 9.17 -4.44 8.11
N PHE A 171 8.22 -3.52 8.19
CA PHE A 171 7.73 -2.78 7.02
C PHE A 171 7.26 -1.37 7.41
N TRP A 172 7.22 -0.45 6.46
CA TRP A 172 6.71 0.90 6.70
C TRP A 172 5.20 0.90 6.79
N ALA A 173 4.64 1.77 7.64
CA ALA A 173 3.21 1.97 7.74
C ALA A 173 2.86 3.44 7.95
N CYS A 174 1.60 3.76 7.67
CA CYS A 174 0.96 4.98 8.09
C CYS A 174 0.06 4.65 9.28
N ILE A 175 0.14 5.43 10.36
CA ILE A 175 -0.65 5.19 11.57
C ILE A 175 -1.34 6.47 12.04
N GLY A 176 -2.47 6.33 12.74
CA GLY A 176 -3.21 7.48 13.25
C GLY A 176 -4.29 7.10 14.24
N VAL A 177 -4.74 8.09 15.02
CA VAL A 177 -5.93 8.00 15.88
C VAL A 177 -6.96 9.00 15.37
N GLU A 178 -8.05 8.50 14.80
CA GLU A 178 -9.16 9.33 14.31
C GLU A 178 -10.14 9.68 15.44
N ALA A 179 -10.28 8.78 16.42
CA ALA A 179 -11.04 9.04 17.64
C ALA A 179 -10.43 8.30 18.82
N ASP A 180 -10.23 9.03 19.92
CA ASP A 180 -9.94 8.45 21.23
C ASP A 180 -11.16 8.65 22.13
N ARG A 181 -11.74 7.56 22.61
CA ARG A 181 -12.91 7.52 23.51
C ARG A 181 -12.58 6.85 24.82
N SER A 182 -11.59 5.97 24.83
CA SER A 182 -11.14 5.24 26.01
C SER A 182 -9.98 5.90 26.75
N GLY A 183 -9.27 6.85 26.13
CA GLY A 183 -7.99 7.38 26.60
C GLY A 183 -6.81 6.44 26.36
N ARG A 184 -7.02 5.32 25.66
CA ARG A 184 -6.02 4.28 25.38
C ARG A 184 -5.73 4.12 23.89
N ALA A 185 -6.39 4.88 23.02
CA ALA A 185 -6.32 4.72 21.56
C ALA A 185 -4.88 4.79 21.03
N HIS A 186 -4.11 5.78 21.49
CA HIS A 186 -2.72 5.97 21.06
C HIS A 186 -1.81 4.80 21.47
N ARG A 187 -1.93 4.32 22.71
CA ARG A 187 -1.20 3.13 23.21
C ARG A 187 -1.54 1.90 22.37
N ARG A 188 -2.83 1.68 22.08
CA ARG A 188 -3.30 0.53 21.28
C ARG A 188 -2.82 0.60 19.84
N MET A 189 -2.87 1.78 19.21
CA MET A 189 -2.33 2.00 17.86
C MET A 189 -0.85 1.64 17.79
N LEU A 190 -0.03 2.15 18.72
CA LEU A 190 1.41 1.84 18.75
C LEU A 190 1.69 0.37 19.06
N GLY A 191 0.95 -0.22 20.00
CA GLY A 191 1.05 -1.64 20.31
C GLY A 191 0.72 -2.53 19.11
N LEU A 192 -0.36 -2.21 18.39
CA LEU A 192 -0.76 -2.93 17.19
C LEU A 192 0.30 -2.78 16.09
N ALA A 193 0.79 -1.57 15.85
CA ALA A 193 1.83 -1.32 14.85
C ALA A 193 3.15 -2.05 15.18
N ASP A 194 3.57 -2.07 16.45
CA ASP A 194 4.80 -2.76 16.88
C ASP A 194 4.67 -4.28 16.75
N ALA A 195 3.56 -4.84 17.23
CA ALA A 195 3.28 -6.27 17.15
C ALA A 195 3.16 -6.77 15.70
N LEU A 196 2.72 -5.92 14.77
CA LEU A 196 2.74 -6.22 13.34
C LEU A 196 4.15 -6.16 12.72
N GLY A 197 5.11 -5.52 13.39
CA GLY A 197 6.47 -5.25 12.91
C GLY A 197 6.61 -3.94 12.12
N ALA A 198 5.59 -3.07 12.13
CA ALA A 198 5.58 -1.83 11.37
C ALA A 198 6.51 -0.74 11.96
N LEU A 199 6.80 -0.82 13.26
CA LEU A 199 7.67 0.16 13.94
C LEU A 199 9.16 -0.17 13.85
N ARG A 200 9.54 -1.32 13.27
CA ARG A 200 10.94 -1.72 13.11
C ARG A 200 11.71 -0.78 12.16
N PRO A 201 11.20 -0.47 10.94
CA PRO A 201 11.77 0.62 10.15
C PRO A 201 11.29 1.97 10.68
N ALA A 202 9.98 2.21 10.64
CA ALA A 202 9.24 3.33 11.22
C ALA A 202 7.80 3.36 10.69
N ALA A 203 6.92 4.04 11.42
CA ALA A 203 5.58 4.41 10.95
C ALA A 203 5.39 5.94 10.96
N LEU A 204 4.66 6.46 9.98
CA LEU A 204 4.38 7.88 9.80
C LEU A 204 2.99 8.21 10.33
N GLU A 205 2.89 9.21 11.20
CA GLU A 205 1.60 9.67 11.70
C GLU A 205 0.84 10.47 10.63
N MET A 206 -0.41 10.10 10.38
CA MET A 206 -1.30 10.84 9.49
C MET A 206 -2.77 10.54 9.77
N THR A 207 -3.65 11.41 9.29
CA THR A 207 -5.09 11.16 9.29
C THR A 207 -5.47 10.20 8.17
N ALA A 208 -6.60 9.51 8.32
CA ALA A 208 -7.18 8.62 7.32
C ALA A 208 -7.41 9.34 5.98
N ALA A 209 -7.84 10.61 6.02
CA ALA A 209 -7.99 11.43 4.82
C ALA A 209 -6.67 11.68 4.08
N THR A 210 -5.58 11.94 4.82
CA THR A 210 -4.25 12.16 4.22
C THR A 210 -3.67 10.85 3.69
N GLU A 211 -3.84 9.78 4.46
CA GLU A 211 -3.45 8.41 4.11
C GLU A 211 -4.10 7.98 2.79
N SER A 212 -5.43 8.10 2.69
CA SER A 212 -6.17 7.64 1.52
C SER A 212 -5.84 8.49 0.28
N ALA A 213 -5.71 9.81 0.47
CA ALA A 213 -5.28 10.68 -0.62
C ALA A 213 -3.87 10.34 -1.12
N LEU A 214 -2.92 10.04 -0.22
CA LEU A 214 -1.56 9.66 -0.59
C LEU A 214 -1.54 8.35 -1.37
N ASP A 215 -2.21 7.32 -0.83
CA ASP A 215 -2.22 5.97 -1.39
C ASP A 215 -2.83 5.96 -2.78
N LEU A 216 -4.08 6.43 -2.89
CA LEU A 216 -4.80 6.51 -4.16
C LEU A 216 -4.08 7.41 -5.17
N PHE A 217 -3.46 8.50 -4.73
CA PHE A 217 -2.75 9.40 -5.63
C PHE A 217 -1.56 8.68 -6.27
N VAL A 218 -0.73 7.99 -5.49
CA VAL A 218 0.43 7.26 -6.03
C VAL A 218 -0.02 6.12 -6.94
N GLU A 219 -1.04 5.35 -6.52
CA GLU A 219 -1.58 4.23 -7.28
C GLU A 219 -2.27 4.65 -8.58
N GLN A 220 -2.83 5.86 -8.67
CA GLN A 220 -3.50 6.37 -9.88
C GLN A 220 -2.62 7.28 -10.73
N THR A 221 -1.37 7.53 -10.32
CA THR A 221 -0.43 8.37 -11.07
C THR A 221 0.83 7.61 -11.48
N ILE A 222 1.69 7.29 -10.52
CA ILE A 222 3.00 6.69 -10.77
C ILE A 222 2.86 5.28 -11.35
N GLY A 223 1.98 4.46 -10.78
CA GLY A 223 1.74 3.08 -11.26
C GLY A 223 1.31 3.02 -12.72
N PRO A 224 0.18 3.67 -13.09
CA PRO A 224 -0.31 3.69 -14.47
C PRO A 224 0.66 4.33 -15.45
N LEU A 225 1.36 5.40 -15.05
CA LEU A 225 2.36 6.04 -15.91
C LEU A 225 3.53 5.10 -16.20
N LEU A 226 4.08 4.44 -15.18
CA LEU A 226 5.18 3.49 -15.33
C LEU A 226 4.75 2.27 -16.16
N GLY A 227 3.60 1.68 -15.83
CA GLY A 227 3.07 0.51 -16.56
C GLY A 227 2.82 0.82 -18.04
N THR A 228 2.22 1.97 -18.34
CA THR A 228 1.99 2.41 -19.71
C THR A 228 3.30 2.66 -20.46
N ALA A 229 4.29 3.28 -19.81
CA ALA A 229 5.60 3.50 -20.41
C ALA A 229 6.32 2.19 -20.75
N LEU A 230 6.24 1.18 -19.86
CA LEU A 230 6.80 -0.15 -20.11
C LEU A 230 6.15 -0.83 -21.31
N ILE A 231 4.81 -0.85 -21.38
CA ILE A 231 4.07 -1.45 -22.50
C ILE A 231 4.44 -0.76 -23.82
N ILE A 232 4.45 0.57 -23.85
CA ILE A 232 4.81 1.33 -25.06
C ILE A 232 6.26 1.06 -25.47
N ALA A 233 7.21 1.08 -24.52
CA ALA A 233 8.62 0.83 -24.81
C ALA A 233 8.84 -0.57 -25.37
N PHE A 234 8.16 -1.58 -24.82
CA PHE A 234 8.21 -2.93 -25.32
C PHE A 234 7.69 -3.04 -26.75
N GLU A 235 6.49 -2.52 -27.03
CA GLU A 235 5.90 -2.64 -28.38
C GLU A 235 6.73 -1.88 -29.42
N VAL A 236 7.17 -0.66 -29.14
CA VAL A 236 8.01 0.13 -30.05
C VAL A 236 9.36 -0.55 -30.29
N GLY A 237 10.00 -1.09 -29.24
CA GLY A 237 11.26 -1.81 -29.36
C GLY A 237 11.12 -3.08 -30.20
N ARG A 238 10.04 -3.85 -29.96
CA ARG A 238 9.73 -5.08 -30.68
C ARG A 238 9.45 -4.80 -32.16
N GLU A 239 8.65 -3.78 -32.46
CA GLU A 239 8.38 -3.34 -33.83
C GLU A 239 9.64 -2.81 -34.53
N GLY A 240 10.54 -2.19 -33.78
CA GLY A 240 11.88 -1.78 -34.23
C GLY A 240 12.87 -2.93 -34.45
N GLY A 241 12.48 -4.18 -34.17
CA GLY A 241 13.30 -5.38 -34.40
C GLY A 241 14.17 -5.80 -33.21
N ILE A 242 14.01 -5.19 -32.04
CA ILE A 242 14.69 -5.66 -30.81
C ILE A 242 14.00 -6.97 -30.36
N PRO A 243 14.75 -8.06 -30.09
CA PRO A 243 14.17 -9.31 -29.61
C PRO A 243 13.33 -9.10 -28.33
N ALA A 244 12.14 -9.68 -28.29
CA ALA A 244 11.19 -9.49 -27.19
C ALA A 244 11.75 -9.98 -25.85
N GLU A 245 12.50 -11.09 -25.85
CA GLU A 245 13.18 -11.62 -24.66
C GLU A 245 14.25 -10.66 -24.15
N ALA A 246 14.98 -9.99 -25.06
CA ALA A 246 15.97 -9.00 -24.69
C ALA A 246 15.31 -7.76 -24.06
N LEU A 247 14.14 -7.35 -24.56
CA LEU A 247 13.37 -6.23 -23.99
C LEU A 247 12.92 -6.53 -22.55
N VAL A 248 12.22 -7.65 -22.30
CA VAL A 248 11.78 -7.98 -20.92
C VAL A 248 12.95 -8.23 -19.96
N MET A 249 14.06 -8.78 -20.47
CA MET A 249 15.30 -8.96 -19.72
C MET A 249 15.88 -7.62 -19.26
N GLU A 250 16.13 -6.72 -20.20
CA GLU A 250 16.69 -5.39 -19.95
C GLU A 250 15.76 -4.52 -19.10
N MET A 251 14.44 -4.62 -19.34
CA MET A 251 13.46 -3.79 -18.65
C MET A 251 13.28 -4.21 -17.19
N TYR A 252 13.22 -5.50 -16.83
CA TYR A 252 13.00 -5.83 -15.40
C TYR A 252 13.42 -7.24 -14.99
N MET A 253 13.44 -8.23 -15.88
CA MET A 253 13.71 -9.60 -15.47
C MET A 253 15.15 -9.84 -14.99
N SER A 254 16.11 -8.99 -15.39
CA SER A 254 17.50 -9.05 -14.91
C SER A 254 17.67 -8.63 -13.44
N GLY A 255 16.70 -7.89 -12.90
CA GLY A 255 16.82 -7.22 -11.59
C GLY A 255 17.63 -5.92 -11.62
N GLU A 256 18.22 -5.53 -12.75
CA GLU A 256 19.02 -4.29 -12.82
C GLU A 256 18.17 -3.05 -12.48
N MET A 257 16.97 -2.93 -13.05
CA MET A 257 16.04 -1.85 -12.70
C MET A 257 15.61 -1.88 -11.22
N GLU A 258 15.54 -3.07 -10.58
CA GLU A 258 15.25 -3.17 -9.14
C GLU A 258 16.38 -2.52 -8.33
N THR A 259 17.64 -2.69 -8.72
CA THR A 259 18.78 -2.06 -8.02
C THR A 259 18.73 -0.53 -8.07
N VAL A 260 18.13 0.05 -9.12
CA VAL A 260 17.90 1.51 -9.21
C VAL A 260 16.90 1.97 -8.14
N PHE A 261 15.77 1.27 -8.00
CA PHE A 261 14.79 1.56 -6.95
C PHE A 261 15.34 1.28 -5.54
N GLU A 262 16.18 0.25 -5.39
CA GLU A 262 16.92 0.05 -4.16
C GLU A 262 17.85 1.23 -3.86
N GLY A 263 18.58 1.73 -4.86
CA GLY A 263 19.41 2.93 -4.75
C GLY A 263 18.61 4.16 -4.31
N PHE A 264 17.38 4.35 -4.81
CA PHE A 264 16.51 5.42 -4.34
C PHE A 264 16.23 5.33 -2.84
N ARG A 265 16.05 4.11 -2.34
CA ARG A 265 15.78 3.84 -0.93
C ARG A 265 17.02 3.98 -0.04
N THR A 266 18.19 3.54 -0.50
CA THR A 266 19.42 3.48 0.31
C THR A 266 20.28 4.74 0.21
N SER A 267 20.42 5.28 -0.99
CA SER A 267 21.27 6.44 -1.32
C SER A 267 20.48 7.73 -1.52
N GLY A 268 19.16 7.62 -1.77
CA GLY A 268 18.26 8.73 -2.05
C GLY A 268 18.05 8.97 -3.54
N PHE A 269 16.84 9.41 -3.91
CA PHE A 269 16.36 9.49 -5.30
C PHE A 269 17.35 10.14 -6.29
N LEU A 270 17.83 11.35 -6.00
CA LEU A 270 18.75 12.07 -6.91
C LEU A 270 20.19 11.52 -6.88
N ARG A 271 20.60 10.91 -5.77
CA ARG A 271 21.99 10.45 -5.59
C ARG A 271 22.22 9.09 -6.24
N ALA A 272 21.20 8.24 -6.29
CA ALA A 272 21.25 6.95 -6.98
C ALA A 272 21.63 7.09 -8.47
N SER A 273 21.33 8.23 -9.09
CA SER A 273 21.75 8.50 -10.48
C SER A 273 23.27 8.56 -10.66
N GLY A 274 24.06 8.74 -9.59
CA GLY A 274 25.52 8.72 -9.63
C GLY A 274 26.13 7.33 -9.84
N ASP A 275 25.35 6.27 -9.64
CA ASP A 275 25.80 4.88 -9.81
C ASP A 275 25.81 4.43 -11.28
N HIS A 276 25.34 5.28 -12.19
CA HIS A 276 25.22 5.00 -13.62
C HIS A 276 26.44 5.50 -14.42
N GLY A 277 26.80 4.77 -15.48
CA GLY A 277 27.85 5.20 -16.40
C GLY A 277 27.50 6.50 -17.15
N PRO A 278 28.49 7.27 -17.65
CA PRO A 278 28.25 8.57 -18.30
C PRO A 278 27.25 8.54 -19.46
N THR A 279 27.22 7.45 -20.22
CA THR A 279 26.25 7.25 -21.32
C THR A 279 24.82 7.19 -20.82
N ALA A 280 24.56 6.46 -19.74
CA ALA A 280 23.23 6.32 -19.16
C ALA A 280 22.76 7.65 -18.54
N ILE A 281 23.64 8.37 -17.86
CA ILE A 281 23.33 9.71 -17.33
C ILE A 281 23.00 10.68 -18.47
N PHE A 282 23.82 10.72 -19.52
CA PHE A 282 23.60 11.60 -20.67
C PHE A 282 22.31 11.25 -21.42
N GLY A 283 22.09 9.97 -21.72
CA GLY A 283 20.89 9.50 -22.40
C GLY A 283 19.63 9.74 -21.58
N GLY A 284 19.64 9.40 -20.29
CA GLY A 284 18.51 9.62 -19.39
C GLY A 284 18.17 11.10 -19.22
N LEU A 285 19.17 11.96 -18.98
CA LEU A 285 18.94 13.39 -18.76
C LEU A 285 18.41 14.09 -20.01
N THR A 286 18.98 13.80 -21.19
CA THR A 286 18.54 14.42 -22.44
C THR A 286 17.10 14.06 -22.77
N ARG A 287 16.70 12.79 -22.60
CA ARG A 287 15.30 12.36 -22.79
C ARG A 287 14.37 12.94 -21.71
N ALA A 288 14.82 13.04 -20.46
CA ALA A 288 14.02 13.64 -19.39
C ALA A 288 13.75 15.15 -19.58
N ILE A 289 14.51 15.83 -20.43
CA ILE A 289 14.26 17.23 -20.83
C ILE A 289 13.16 17.31 -21.91
N GLU A 290 13.00 16.28 -22.73
CA GLU A 290 12.00 16.21 -23.80
C GLU A 290 10.58 15.88 -23.29
N ILE A 291 10.46 15.31 -22.09
CA ILE A 291 9.17 14.96 -21.47
C ILE A 291 8.36 16.23 -21.18
N ASP A 292 7.11 16.26 -21.64
CA ASP A 292 6.16 17.34 -21.30
C ASP A 292 5.71 17.23 -19.84
N ARG A 293 6.41 17.97 -18.99
CA ARG A 293 6.16 18.00 -17.54
C ARG A 293 4.84 18.66 -17.19
N GLU A 294 4.36 19.60 -18.00
CA GLU A 294 3.12 20.32 -17.66
C GLU A 294 1.90 19.46 -17.95
N ASP A 295 1.91 18.66 -19.04
CA ASP A 295 0.82 17.70 -19.28
C ASP A 295 0.73 16.67 -18.13
N ILE A 296 1.87 16.11 -17.71
CA ILE A 296 1.93 15.16 -16.58
C ILE A 296 1.44 15.84 -15.29
N ALA A 297 1.92 17.04 -14.99
CA ALA A 297 1.51 17.77 -13.80
C ALA A 297 0.01 18.09 -13.81
N ALA A 298 -0.55 18.51 -14.95
CA ALA A 298 -1.97 18.79 -15.11
C ALA A 298 -2.82 17.53 -14.90
N ARG A 299 -2.38 16.36 -15.39
CA ARG A 299 -3.02 15.06 -15.13
C ARG A 299 -3.02 14.73 -13.64
N PHE A 300 -1.87 14.83 -12.99
CA PHE A 300 -1.74 14.49 -11.57
C PHE A 300 -2.59 15.42 -10.69
N ARG A 301 -2.65 16.72 -11.00
CA ARG A 301 -3.55 17.65 -10.28
C ARG A 301 -5.02 17.25 -10.37
N ARG A 302 -5.50 16.86 -11.56
CA ARG A 302 -6.88 16.39 -11.74
C ARG A 302 -7.16 15.11 -10.96
N VAL A 303 -6.24 14.15 -10.96
CA VAL A 303 -6.36 12.91 -10.17
C VAL A 303 -6.48 13.23 -8.68
N LEU A 304 -5.62 14.11 -8.17
CA LEU A 304 -5.66 14.49 -6.75
C LEU A 304 -6.97 15.20 -6.38
N GLU A 305 -7.51 16.05 -7.25
CA GLU A 305 -8.80 16.73 -7.05
C GLU A 305 -9.96 15.73 -7.06
N ASP A 306 -9.97 14.79 -8.00
CA ASP A 306 -10.97 13.73 -8.12
C ASP A 306 -10.99 12.79 -6.90
N ILE A 307 -9.81 12.49 -6.35
CA ILE A 307 -9.68 11.75 -5.08
C ILE A 307 -10.19 12.58 -3.91
N ARG A 308 -9.69 13.81 -3.74
CA ARG A 308 -10.04 14.65 -2.57
C ARG A 308 -11.51 15.07 -2.52
N SER A 309 -12.15 15.19 -3.68
CA SER A 309 -13.58 15.50 -3.77
C SER A 309 -14.48 14.30 -3.44
N GLY A 310 -13.93 13.08 -3.37
CA GLY A 310 -14.70 11.85 -3.19
C GLY A 310 -15.29 11.29 -4.49
N ALA A 311 -15.11 11.97 -5.63
CA ALA A 311 -15.65 11.55 -6.91
C ALA A 311 -15.12 10.17 -7.36
N PHE A 312 -13.84 9.88 -7.10
CA PHE A 312 -13.30 8.52 -7.29
C PHE A 312 -14.05 7.48 -6.44
N ALA A 313 -14.21 7.77 -5.14
CA ALA A 313 -14.82 6.85 -4.19
C ALA A 313 -16.27 6.55 -4.57
N GLU A 314 -17.06 7.56 -4.94
CA GLU A 314 -18.43 7.37 -5.41
C GLU A 314 -18.51 6.44 -6.64
N ARG A 315 -17.63 6.65 -7.63
CA ARG A 315 -17.58 5.79 -8.82
C ARG A 315 -17.18 4.37 -8.48
N PHE A 316 -16.20 4.17 -7.61
CA PHE A 316 -15.76 2.83 -7.20
C PHE A 316 -16.85 2.06 -6.43
N GLN A 317 -17.56 2.73 -5.53
CA GLN A 317 -18.70 2.13 -4.82
C GLN A 317 -19.88 1.82 -5.76
N ALA A 318 -20.11 2.65 -6.79
CA ALA A 318 -21.09 2.35 -7.82
C ALA A 318 -20.70 1.14 -8.68
N GLU A 319 -19.43 1.02 -9.03
CA GLU A 319 -18.87 -0.12 -9.78
C GLU A 319 -19.09 -1.45 -9.05
N ALA A 320 -18.80 -1.49 -7.74
CA ALA A 320 -19.04 -2.67 -6.90
C ALA A 320 -20.52 -3.07 -6.88
N ARG A 321 -21.43 -2.10 -6.69
CA ARG A 321 -22.89 -2.34 -6.70
C ARG A 321 -23.41 -2.82 -8.06
N ASN A 322 -22.72 -2.49 -9.14
CA ASN A 322 -23.05 -2.91 -10.50
C ASN A 322 -22.32 -4.18 -10.94
N GLY A 323 -21.71 -4.91 -10.00
CA GLY A 323 -21.10 -6.22 -10.27
C GLY A 323 -19.76 -6.17 -11.00
N TYR A 324 -18.98 -5.08 -10.85
CA TYR A 324 -17.56 -5.02 -11.26
C TYR A 324 -17.31 -5.22 -12.77
N SER A 325 -18.08 -4.59 -13.65
CA SER A 325 -17.89 -4.71 -15.11
C SER A 325 -16.51 -4.25 -15.59
N MET A 326 -16.05 -3.07 -15.16
CA MET A 326 -14.74 -2.51 -15.49
C MET A 326 -13.60 -3.31 -14.85
N LEU A 327 -13.77 -3.75 -13.60
CA LEU A 327 -12.77 -4.58 -12.94
C LEU A 327 -12.65 -5.95 -13.63
N SER A 328 -13.78 -6.56 -14.04
CA SER A 328 -13.79 -7.80 -14.81
C SER A 328 -13.09 -7.63 -16.16
N MET A 329 -13.31 -6.50 -16.85
CA MET A 329 -12.59 -6.16 -18.08
C MET A 329 -11.08 -6.00 -17.84
N ALA A 330 -10.69 -5.28 -16.79
CA ALA A 330 -9.28 -5.11 -16.42
C ALA A 330 -8.62 -6.46 -16.10
N GLN A 331 -9.28 -7.32 -15.32
CA GLN A 331 -8.81 -8.67 -15.02
C GLN A 331 -8.67 -9.52 -16.28
N SER A 332 -9.61 -9.43 -17.23
CA SER A 332 -9.50 -10.13 -18.51
C SER A 332 -8.31 -9.66 -19.34
N ILE A 333 -7.96 -8.37 -19.30
CA ILE A 333 -6.79 -7.83 -19.98
C ILE A 333 -5.51 -8.34 -19.29
N LEU A 334 -5.47 -8.31 -17.95
CA LEU A 334 -4.32 -8.76 -17.16
C LEU A 334 -4.05 -10.26 -17.28
N ARG A 335 -5.10 -11.08 -17.43
CA ARG A 335 -5.00 -12.53 -17.65
C ARG A 335 -4.83 -12.92 -19.12
N GLY A 336 -5.02 -11.97 -20.04
CA GLY A 336 -4.85 -12.20 -21.46
C GLY A 336 -3.38 -12.45 -21.81
N GLY A 337 -3.14 -13.34 -22.78
CA GLY A 337 -1.82 -13.47 -23.37
C GLY A 337 -1.42 -12.19 -24.12
N SER A 338 -0.16 -11.81 -24.02
CA SER A 338 0.45 -10.69 -24.72
C SER A 338 1.84 -11.06 -25.23
N HIS A 339 2.38 -10.27 -26.15
CA HIS A 339 3.77 -10.44 -26.58
C HIS A 339 4.77 -10.34 -25.42
N ILE A 340 4.43 -9.56 -24.38
CA ILE A 340 5.21 -9.44 -23.14
C ILE A 340 5.19 -10.77 -22.38
N THR A 341 4.01 -11.27 -22.02
CA THR A 341 3.89 -12.51 -21.23
C THR A 341 4.48 -13.71 -21.95
N ASP A 342 4.37 -13.74 -23.29
CA ASP A 342 4.98 -14.80 -24.09
C ASP A 342 6.51 -14.72 -24.08
N ALA A 343 7.08 -13.51 -24.14
CA ALA A 343 8.52 -13.30 -24.05
C ALA A 343 9.06 -13.67 -22.66
N GLU A 344 8.37 -13.28 -21.59
CA GLU A 344 8.70 -13.68 -20.22
C GLU A 344 8.71 -15.20 -20.07
N ALA A 345 7.68 -15.89 -20.57
CA ALA A 345 7.57 -17.33 -20.49
C ALA A 345 8.67 -18.04 -21.29
N ARG A 346 9.03 -17.53 -22.48
CA ARG A 346 10.16 -18.06 -23.26
C ARG A 346 11.49 -17.86 -22.53
N LEU A 347 11.72 -16.68 -21.95
CA LEU A 347 12.94 -16.40 -21.21
C LEU A 347 13.06 -17.25 -19.94
N ARG A 348 11.97 -17.41 -19.17
CA ARG A 348 11.96 -18.29 -17.98
C ARG A 348 12.35 -19.71 -18.34
N ARG A 349 11.76 -20.28 -19.39
CA ARG A 349 12.11 -21.62 -19.89
C ARG A 349 13.56 -21.72 -20.36
N ALA A 350 14.08 -20.69 -21.03
CA ALA A 350 15.47 -20.69 -21.50
C ALA A 350 16.50 -20.58 -20.35
N ALA A 351 16.10 -20.00 -19.22
CA ALA A 351 16.94 -19.75 -18.05
C ALA A 351 16.65 -20.69 -16.85
N ASP A 352 15.85 -21.74 -17.05
CA ASP A 352 15.42 -22.67 -16.00
C ASP A 352 14.83 -21.97 -14.75
N LEU A 353 14.14 -20.85 -14.95
CA LEU A 353 13.47 -20.11 -13.87
C LEU A 353 12.08 -20.73 -13.59
N PRO A 354 11.64 -20.72 -12.31
CA PRO A 354 10.32 -21.22 -11.98
C PRO A 354 9.22 -20.37 -12.63
N ASP A 355 8.12 -21.05 -12.98
CA ASP A 355 6.89 -20.39 -13.38
C ASP A 355 6.34 -19.54 -12.22
N PRO A 356 5.62 -18.44 -12.54
CA PRO A 356 4.96 -17.66 -11.52
C PRO A 356 3.97 -18.53 -10.73
N PRO A 357 3.80 -18.28 -9.42
CA PRO A 357 2.83 -19.00 -8.58
C PRO A 357 1.41 -18.94 -9.18
N ALA A 358 0.71 -20.08 -9.18
CA ALA A 358 -0.63 -20.18 -9.77
C ALA A 358 -1.68 -19.30 -9.08
N ASP A 359 -1.44 -18.87 -7.83
CA ASP A 359 -2.29 -17.94 -7.07
C ASP A 359 -2.05 -16.45 -7.43
N ARG A 360 -1.10 -16.17 -8.32
CA ARG A 360 -0.75 -14.82 -8.79
C ARG A 360 -1.07 -14.58 -10.27
N VAL A 361 -1.70 -15.54 -10.96
CA VAL A 361 -2.07 -15.49 -12.39
C VAL A 361 -3.57 -15.35 -12.55
#